data_AF-A0A1A8RZB3-F1
#
_entry.id   AF-A0A1A8RZB3-F1
#
_cell.length_a   1.000
_cell.length_b   1.000
_cell.length_c   1.000
_cell.angle_alpha   90.00
_cell.angle_beta   90.00
_cell.angle_gamma   90.00
#
_symmetry.space_group_name_H-M   'P 1'
#
loop_
_entity.id
_entity.type
_entity.pdbx_description
1 polymer ?
#
loop_
_entity_poly.entity_id
_entity_poly.type
_entity_poly.pdbx_seq_one_letter_code
_entity_poly.pdbx_strand_id
1 'polypeptide(L)'
;VRWFKNGSELKPGKNYRIYSTGRKRICQILQCSLADSGIYKCDTGELNTSCSLEVYEHKLEMVHDLEDLYIQEDQNAVFMCEVSLA
;
A
#
# COMPACT_ATOMS: atom_id res chain seq x y z
N VAL A 1 -1.25 18.50 -17.18
CA VAL A 1 -0.86 17.08 -17.39
C VAL A 1 -2.01 16.20 -16.99
N ARG A 2 -2.23 15.12 -17.72
CA ARG A 2 -3.23 14.10 -17.41
C ARG A 2 -2.53 12.88 -16.86
N TRP A 3 -3.16 12.22 -15.90
CA TRP A 3 -2.65 11.00 -15.29
C TRP A 3 -3.55 9.84 -15.67
N PHE A 4 -2.96 8.68 -15.91
CA PHE A 4 -3.70 7.48 -16.29
C PHE A 4 -3.21 6.30 -15.47
N LYS A 5 -4.11 5.36 -15.19
CA LYS A 5 -3.81 4.01 -14.68
C LYS A 5 -4.40 3.01 -15.67
N ASN A 6 -3.58 2.13 -16.21
CA ASN A 6 -3.98 1.14 -17.21
C ASN A 6 -4.80 1.75 -18.37
N GLY A 7 -4.39 2.94 -18.84
CA GLY A 7 -5.05 3.69 -19.90
C GLY A 7 -6.30 4.49 -19.49
N SER A 8 -6.82 4.32 -18.27
CA SER A 8 -7.96 5.07 -17.76
C SER A 8 -7.52 6.35 -17.06
N GLU A 9 -8.11 7.49 -17.41
CA GLU A 9 -7.75 8.79 -16.85
C GLU A 9 -8.12 8.89 -15.35
N LEU A 10 -7.16 9.29 -14.53
CA LEU A 10 -7.31 9.50 -13.11
C LEU A 10 -7.84 10.91 -12.85
N LYS A 11 -8.83 11.00 -11.94
CA LYS A 11 -9.40 12.27 -11.50
C LYS A 11 -9.09 12.50 -10.01
N PRO A 12 -8.83 13.76 -9.59
CA PRO A 12 -8.66 14.08 -8.19
C PRO A 12 -9.95 13.76 -7.41
N GLY A 13 -9.80 13.26 -6.18
CA GLY A 13 -10.94 12.89 -5.34
C GLY A 13 -10.50 12.04 -4.14
N LYS A 14 -11.37 11.14 -3.70
CA LYS A 14 -11.12 10.27 -2.53
C LYS A 14 -9.86 9.41 -2.67
N ASN A 15 -9.58 8.93 -3.88
CA ASN A 15 -8.51 7.96 -4.11
C ASN A 15 -7.19 8.62 -4.52
N TYR A 16 -7.25 9.79 -5.17
CA TYR A 16 -6.09 10.45 -5.77
C TYR A 16 -6.04 11.93 -5.42
N ARG A 17 -4.86 12.41 -5.03
CA ARG A 17 -4.53 13.84 -4.96
C ARG A 17 -3.56 14.18 -6.08
N ILE A 18 -3.99 15.02 -7.02
CA ILE A 18 -3.21 15.40 -8.19
C ILE A 18 -2.90 16.89 -8.11
N TYR A 19 -1.62 17.25 -8.14
CA TYR A 19 -1.18 18.64 -8.01
C TYR A 19 0.20 18.88 -8.65
N SER A 20 0.60 20.15 -8.74
CA SER A 20 1.87 20.57 -9.34
C SER A 20 2.62 21.49 -8.38
N THR A 21 3.95 21.33 -8.29
CA THR A 21 4.82 22.23 -7.51
C THR A 21 6.01 22.65 -8.37
N GLY A 22 5.98 23.90 -8.88
CA GLY A 22 6.94 24.37 -9.88
C GLY A 22 6.99 23.45 -11.11
N ARG A 23 8.15 22.83 -11.34
CA ARG A 23 8.38 21.87 -12.45
C ARG A 23 7.97 20.43 -12.11
N LYS A 24 7.55 20.14 -10.89
CA LYS A 24 7.10 18.80 -10.48
C LYS A 24 5.63 18.60 -10.79
N ARG A 25 5.28 17.39 -11.22
CA ARG A 25 3.91 16.91 -11.41
C ARG A 25 3.72 15.73 -10.49
N ILE A 26 2.70 15.79 -9.63
CA ILE A 26 2.50 14.81 -8.57
C ILE A 26 1.11 14.19 -8.71
N CYS A 27 1.06 12.87 -8.70
CA CYS A 27 -0.14 12.07 -8.48
C CYS A 27 0.10 11.22 -7.23
N GLN A 28 -0.59 11.56 -6.15
CA GLN A 28 -0.51 10.86 -4.87
C GLN A 28 -1.73 9.95 -4.73
N ILE A 29 -1.50 8.67 -4.41
CA ILE A 29 -2.54 7.70 -4.07
C ILE A 29 -2.74 7.78 -2.55
N LEU A 30 -3.95 8.05 -2.08
CA LEU A 30 -4.18 8.44 -0.67
C LEU A 30 -4.31 7.23 0.28
N GLN A 31 -4.74 6.07 -0.23
CA GLN A 31 -4.85 4.81 0.50
C GLN A 31 -4.68 3.66 -0.50
N CYS A 32 -3.43 3.22 -0.75
CA CYS A 32 -3.17 2.14 -1.70
C CYS A 32 -3.83 0.82 -1.26
N SER A 33 -4.37 0.12 -2.25
CA SER A 33 -4.87 -1.25 -2.14
C SER A 33 -4.21 -2.13 -3.20
N LEU A 34 -4.38 -3.46 -3.14
CA LEU A 34 -3.93 -4.35 -4.20
C LEU A 34 -4.46 -3.95 -5.60
N ALA A 35 -5.67 -3.40 -5.65
CA ALA A 35 -6.27 -2.93 -6.89
C ALA A 35 -5.51 -1.75 -7.50
N ASP A 36 -4.62 -1.08 -6.75
CA ASP A 36 -3.80 0.03 -7.23
C ASP A 36 -2.57 -0.38 -8.02
N SER A 37 -2.22 -1.66 -8.05
CA SER A 37 -1.24 -2.20 -8.97
C SER A 37 -1.59 -1.91 -10.43
N GLY A 38 -0.59 -1.60 -11.24
CA GLY A 38 -0.76 -1.35 -12.66
C GLY A 38 0.23 -0.32 -13.23
N ILE A 39 0.02 0.01 -14.50
CA ILE A 39 0.87 0.97 -15.21
C ILE A 39 0.27 2.36 -15.07
N TYR A 40 1.06 3.27 -14.49
CA TYR A 40 0.72 4.68 -14.37
C TYR A 40 1.43 5.48 -15.46
N LYS A 41 0.71 6.44 -16.05
CA LYS A 41 1.24 7.33 -17.09
C LYS A 41 0.99 8.79 -16.73
N CYS A 42 2.03 9.62 -16.87
CA CYS A 42 1.92 11.07 -16.87
C CYS A 42 2.01 11.58 -18.31
N ASP A 43 1.00 12.31 -18.77
CA ASP A 43 0.91 12.82 -20.14
C ASP A 43 0.79 14.36 -20.15
N THR A 44 1.70 15.02 -20.86
CA THR A 44 1.70 16.48 -21.04
C THR A 44 0.96 16.93 -22.31
N GLY A 45 0.60 16.00 -23.20
CA GLY A 45 0.10 16.26 -24.56
C GLY A 45 1.19 16.13 -25.62
N GLU A 46 2.42 16.56 -25.31
CA GLU A 46 3.58 16.48 -26.21
C GLU A 46 4.52 15.33 -25.83
N LEU A 47 4.79 15.20 -24.52
CA LEU A 47 5.63 14.17 -23.94
C LEU A 47 4.87 13.36 -22.91
N ASN A 48 5.22 12.09 -22.78
CA ASN A 48 4.68 11.23 -21.75
C ASN A 48 5.76 10.31 -21.15
N THR A 49 5.49 9.81 -19.96
CA THR A 49 6.32 8.81 -19.28
C THR A 49 5.41 7.89 -18.48
N SER A 50 5.84 6.65 -18.27
CA SER A 50 5.10 5.64 -17.53
C SER A 50 5.98 4.83 -16.58
N CYS A 51 5.37 4.32 -15.52
CA CYS A 51 5.98 3.37 -14.60
C CYS A 51 4.97 2.28 -14.20
N SER A 52 5.47 1.14 -13.73
CA SER A 52 4.64 0.13 -13.09
C SER A 52 4.64 0.37 -11.57
N LEU A 53 3.47 0.30 -10.95
CA LEU A 53 3.30 0.18 -9.51
C LEU A 53 2.86 -1.24 -9.21
N GLU A 54 3.53 -1.89 -8.28
CA GLU A 54 3.11 -3.15 -7.71
C GLU A 54 2.86 -2.95 -6.22
N VAL A 55 1.63 -3.19 -5.79
CA VAL A 55 1.21 -3.18 -4.39
C VAL A 55 1.09 -4.63 -3.97
N TYR A 56 1.84 -4.99 -2.93
CA TYR A 56 1.81 -6.33 -2.36
C TYR A 56 0.97 -6.35 -1.09
N GLU A 57 0.32 -7.47 -0.82
CA GLU A 57 -0.21 -7.74 0.50
C GLU A 57 0.95 -7.91 1.47
N HIS A 58 0.92 -7.16 2.58
CA HIS A 58 1.72 -7.55 3.74
C HIS A 58 1.11 -8.85 4.26
N LYS A 59 1.80 -9.96 3.99
CA LYS A 59 1.49 -11.20 4.67
C LYS A 59 1.98 -11.07 6.10
N LEU A 60 1.03 -11.16 7.02
CA LEU A 60 1.33 -11.40 8.42
C LEU A 60 1.61 -12.89 8.57
N GLU A 61 2.80 -13.20 9.05
CA GLU A 61 3.18 -14.57 9.37
C GLU A 61 3.30 -14.70 10.89
N MET A 62 2.79 -15.81 11.42
CA MET A 62 3.05 -16.20 12.80
C MET A 62 4.48 -16.73 12.85
N VAL A 63 5.36 -15.98 13.50
CA VAL A 63 6.74 -16.41 13.75
C VAL A 63 6.75 -17.40 14.90
N HIS A 64 5.96 -17.11 15.93
CA HIS A 64 5.73 -18.00 17.06
C HIS A 64 4.23 -18.02 17.37
N ASP A 65 3.62 -19.19 17.26
CA ASP A 65 2.23 -19.43 17.63
C ASP A 65 2.04 -19.39 19.15
N LEU A 66 0.77 -19.29 19.56
CA LEU A 66 0.42 -19.46 20.97
C LEU A 66 0.62 -20.92 21.38
N GLU A 67 1.18 -21.11 22.57
CA GLU A 67 1.35 -22.43 23.17
C GLU A 67 0.44 -22.60 24.40
N ASP A 68 0.02 -23.84 24.65
CA ASP A 68 -0.73 -24.19 25.85
C ASP A 68 0.12 -23.96 27.11
N LEU A 69 -0.47 -23.34 28.13
CA LEU A 69 0.19 -23.05 29.38
C LEU A 69 -0.44 -23.87 30.53
N TYR A 70 0.41 -24.55 31.32
CA TYR A 70 0.00 -25.29 32.51
C TYR A 70 0.71 -24.69 33.73
N ILE A 71 -0.02 -23.89 34.52
CA ILE A 71 0.50 -23.20 35.73
C ILE A 71 -0.38 -23.51 36.94
N GLN A 72 0.13 -23.23 38.14
CA GLN A 72 -0.58 -23.48 39.40
C GLN A 72 -1.46 -22.29 39.83
N GLU A 73 -2.39 -22.55 40.75
CA GLU A 73 -3.19 -21.51 41.41
C GLU A 73 -2.29 -20.43 42.03
N ASP A 74 -2.77 -19.20 42.06
CA ASP A 74 -2.06 -17.98 42.50
C ASP A 74 -0.86 -17.53 41.64
N GLN A 75 -0.60 -18.15 40.49
CA GLN A 75 0.40 -17.69 39.51
C GLN A 75 -0.21 -16.86 38.37
N ASN A 76 0.61 -16.00 37.76
CA ASN A 76 0.21 -15.22 36.58
C ASN A 76 0.50 -16.00 35.30
N ALA A 77 -0.52 -16.14 34.43
CA ALA A 77 -0.35 -16.63 33.06
C ALA A 77 0.04 -15.49 32.12
N VAL A 78 1.00 -15.73 31.24
CA VAL A 78 1.35 -14.84 30.13
C VAL A 78 1.37 -15.64 28.85
N PHE A 79 0.53 -15.26 27.90
CA PHE A 79 0.57 -15.77 26.54
C PHE A 79 1.41 -14.82 25.68
N MET A 80 2.22 -15.39 24.81
CA MET A 80 3.04 -14.63 23.88
C MET A 80 2.98 -15.32 22.52
N CYS A 81 2.77 -14.52 21.49
CA CYS A 81 2.96 -14.92 20.10
C CYS A 81 3.79 -13.83 19.43
N GLU A 82 4.47 -14.19 18.36
CA GLU A 82 5.26 -13.26 17.56
C GLU A 82 4.75 -13.25 16.13
N VAL A 83 4.63 -12.06 15.55
CA VAL A 83 4.22 -11.86 14.16
C VAL A 83 5.30 -11.10 13.41
N SER A 84 5.48 -11.42 12.13
CA SER A 84 6.34 -10.68 11.21
C SER A 84 5.53 -10.11 10.05
N LEU A 85 6.06 -9.03 9.48
CA LEU A 85 5.72 -8.61 8.14
C LEU A 85 6.72 -9.31 7.21
N ALA A 86 6.23 -10.23 6.39
CA ALA A 86 7.03 -10.92 5.38
C ALA A 86 7.48 -9.99 4.25
#